data_AF-A0A7X8FAE6-F1
#
_entry.id   AF-A0A7X8FAE6-F1
#
_cell.length_a   1.000
_cell.length_b   1.000
_cell.length_c   1.000
_cell.angle_alpha   90.00
_cell.angle_beta   90.00
_cell.angle_gamma   90.00
#
_symmetry.space_group_name_H-M   'P 1'
#
loop_
_entity.id
_entity.type
_entity.pdbx_description
1 polymer ?
#
loop_
_entity_poly.entity_id
_entity_poly.type
_entity_poly.pdbx_seq_one_letter_code
_entity_poly.pdbx_strand_id
1 'polypeptide(L)'
;DHKIAVIYYDQIKGPWHDVRYNKALAMAFMDKPEESVAIIRELLSEVDHNPFIYFLMIEQLFKMRDFDSAEHYIQLAEQKTGFHSHLSILKAILYSRKGIWLKAYDAYEMADKANQIINVDQLYSFAYCAEKLGLFDKAIALYYRTLKENPYYASCYEELVRLLIQKGELDKAEELLKMARTKLSSLNPMLKLLRSRLTKERGLS
;
A
#
# COMPACT_ATOMS: atom_id res chain seq x y z
N ASP A 1 14.93 15.82 -17.54
CA ASP A 1 15.21 16.22 -16.16
C ASP A 1 14.03 17.05 -15.65
N HIS A 2 13.42 16.66 -14.53
CA HIS A 2 12.26 17.35 -13.95
C HIS A 2 12.58 18.79 -13.54
N LYS A 3 13.83 19.08 -13.15
CA LYS A 3 14.27 20.45 -12.83
C LYS A 3 14.15 21.38 -14.04
N ILE A 4 14.58 20.91 -15.20
CA ILE A 4 14.51 21.66 -16.45
C ILE A 4 13.04 21.89 -16.86
N ALA A 5 12.19 20.87 -16.69
CA ALA A 5 10.76 21.00 -16.98
C ALA A 5 10.09 22.09 -16.12
N VAL A 6 10.39 22.13 -14.82
CA VAL A 6 9.87 23.18 -13.91
C VAL A 6 10.29 24.57 -14.37
N ILE A 7 11.55 24.76 -14.77
CA ILE A 7 12.03 26.05 -15.30
C ILE A 7 11.22 26.49 -16.53
N TYR A 8 10.92 25.57 -17.45
CA TYR A 8 10.09 25.88 -18.62
C TYR A 8 8.65 26.21 -18.22
N TYR A 9 8.06 25.48 -17.27
CA TYR A 9 6.70 25.76 -16.79
C TYR A 9 6.60 27.15 -16.13
N ASP A 10 7.63 27.57 -15.39
CA ASP A 10 7.67 28.88 -14.72
C ASP A 10 7.75 30.06 -15.69
N GLN A 11 8.15 29.84 -16.93
CA GLN A 11 8.20 30.88 -17.98
C GLN A 11 6.84 31.15 -18.63
N ILE A 12 5.86 30.26 -18.47
CA ILE A 12 4.55 30.38 -19.10
C ILE A 12 3.68 31.32 -18.27
N LYS A 13 3.29 32.46 -18.85
CA LYS A 13 2.36 33.40 -18.22
C LYS A 13 0.93 32.89 -18.35
N GLY A 14 0.22 32.76 -17.23
CA GLY A 14 -1.14 32.21 -17.18
C GLY A 14 -1.18 30.75 -17.65
N PRO A 15 -0.43 29.83 -17.00
CA PRO A 15 -0.32 28.46 -17.46
C PRO A 15 -1.67 27.73 -17.40
N TRP A 16 -1.97 26.98 -18.45
CA TRP A 16 -3.14 26.10 -18.52
C TRP A 16 -3.11 25.01 -17.42
N HIS A 17 -4.27 24.40 -17.17
CA HIS A 17 -4.44 23.41 -16.11
C HIS A 17 -3.50 22.20 -16.24
N ASP A 18 -3.28 21.73 -17.46
CA ASP A 18 -2.37 20.64 -17.81
C ASP A 18 -0.90 21.00 -17.56
N VAL A 19 -0.47 22.23 -17.87
CA VAL A 19 0.88 22.72 -17.53
C VAL A 19 1.11 22.74 -16.02
N ARG A 20 0.14 23.26 -15.27
CA ARG A 20 0.21 23.29 -13.79
C ARG A 20 0.19 21.88 -13.20
N TYR A 21 -0.63 20.98 -13.75
CA TYR A 21 -0.65 19.57 -13.34
C TYR A 21 0.71 18.90 -13.58
N ASN A 22 1.30 19.11 -14.77
CA ASN A 22 2.62 18.59 -15.10
C ASN A 22 3.72 19.17 -14.20
N LYS A 23 3.61 20.46 -13.82
CA LYS A 23 4.51 21.07 -12.83
C LYS A 23 4.37 20.42 -11.46
N ALA A 24 3.14 20.21 -10.97
CA ALA A 24 2.91 19.52 -9.71
C ALA A 24 3.47 18.10 -9.71
N LEU A 25 3.30 17.38 -10.83
CA LEU A 25 3.86 16.05 -11.02
C LEU A 25 5.40 16.07 -11.02
N ALA A 26 6.01 17.05 -11.68
CA ALA A 26 7.47 17.24 -11.64
C ALA A 26 7.97 17.52 -10.21
N MET A 27 7.25 18.33 -9.42
CA MET A 27 7.57 18.55 -8.00
C MET A 27 7.49 17.25 -7.20
N ALA A 28 6.48 16.41 -7.45
CA ALA A 28 6.34 15.10 -6.80
C ALA A 28 7.53 14.16 -7.12
N PHE A 29 7.98 14.13 -8.37
CA PHE A 29 9.17 13.38 -8.80
C PHE A 29 10.48 13.94 -8.25
N MET A 30 10.53 15.23 -7.95
CA MET A 30 11.66 15.88 -7.29
C MET A 30 11.64 15.75 -5.76
N ASP A 31 10.70 14.97 -5.21
CA ASP A 31 10.47 14.78 -3.78
C ASP A 31 10.20 16.09 -3.01
N LYS A 32 9.42 16.97 -3.62
CA LYS A 32 8.93 18.24 -3.05
C LYS A 32 7.41 18.18 -2.86
N PRO A 33 6.91 17.40 -1.89
CA PRO A 33 5.47 17.16 -1.75
C PRO A 33 4.70 18.44 -1.38
N GLU A 34 5.28 19.35 -0.59
CA GLU A 34 4.62 20.61 -0.20
C GLU A 34 4.38 21.53 -1.39
N GLU A 35 5.39 21.69 -2.26
CA GLU A 35 5.30 22.50 -3.49
C GLU A 35 4.27 21.89 -4.46
N SER A 36 4.27 20.56 -4.58
CA SER A 36 3.29 19.83 -5.38
C SER A 36 1.86 20.05 -4.87
N VAL A 37 1.63 19.84 -3.57
CA VAL A 37 0.32 20.03 -2.93
C VAL A 37 -0.19 21.46 -3.08
N ALA A 38 0.68 22.47 -2.96
CA ALA A 38 0.30 23.87 -3.14
C ALA A 38 -0.29 24.12 -4.54
N ILE A 39 0.40 23.65 -5.58
CA ILE A 39 -0.07 23.77 -6.98
C ILE A 39 -1.39 23.01 -7.18
N ILE A 40 -1.49 21.80 -6.62
CA ILE A 40 -2.69 20.96 -6.78
C ILE A 40 -3.90 21.59 -6.09
N ARG A 41 -3.73 22.24 -4.93
CA ARG A 41 -4.82 22.93 -4.22
C ARG A 41 -5.41 24.06 -5.07
N GLU A 42 -4.55 24.86 -5.71
CA GLU A 42 -5.03 25.90 -6.60
C GLU A 42 -5.74 25.30 -7.83
N LEU A 43 -5.19 24.23 -8.42
CA LEU A 43 -5.83 23.53 -9.54
C LEU A 43 -7.23 23.03 -9.20
N LEU A 44 -7.41 22.41 -8.03
CA LEU A 44 -8.71 21.88 -7.60
C LEU A 44 -9.75 22.98 -7.33
N SER A 45 -9.34 24.23 -7.16
CA SER A 45 -10.29 25.36 -7.07
C SER A 45 -10.92 25.72 -8.42
N GLU A 46 -10.31 25.27 -9.52
CA GLU A 46 -10.74 25.56 -10.89
C GLU A 46 -11.26 24.31 -11.62
N VAL A 47 -10.65 23.15 -11.36
CA VAL A 47 -10.97 21.86 -11.99
C VAL A 47 -11.06 20.77 -10.94
N ASP A 48 -12.29 20.43 -10.53
CA ASP A 48 -12.57 19.48 -9.45
C ASP A 48 -13.21 18.16 -9.93
N HIS A 49 -13.40 17.96 -11.24
CA HIS A 49 -13.99 16.73 -11.79
C HIS A 49 -12.94 15.74 -12.34
N ASN A 50 -11.64 16.05 -12.22
CA ASN A 50 -10.56 15.18 -12.71
C ASN A 50 -9.96 14.33 -11.58
N PRO A 51 -10.15 12.99 -11.57
CA PRO A 51 -9.70 12.12 -10.49
C PRO A 51 -8.17 12.05 -10.35
N PHE A 52 -7.41 12.23 -11.44
CA PHE A 52 -5.95 12.15 -11.40
C PHE A 52 -5.32 13.26 -10.56
N ILE A 53 -5.97 14.43 -10.49
CA ILE A 53 -5.52 15.55 -9.65
C ILE A 53 -5.64 15.17 -8.16
N TYR A 54 -6.72 14.49 -7.78
CA TYR A 54 -6.90 13.98 -6.43
C TYR A 54 -5.93 12.85 -6.10
N PHE A 55 -5.66 11.93 -7.03
CA PHE A 55 -4.71 10.84 -6.80
C PHE A 55 -3.33 11.40 -6.46
N LEU A 56 -2.85 12.35 -7.27
CA LEU A 56 -1.58 13.02 -7.02
C LEU A 56 -1.56 13.75 -5.67
N MET A 57 -2.65 14.46 -5.32
CA MET A 57 -2.80 15.11 -4.01
C MET A 57 -2.63 14.12 -2.87
N ILE A 58 -3.40 13.02 -2.89
CA ILE A 58 -3.45 12.02 -1.81
C ILE A 58 -2.08 11.34 -1.64
N GLU A 59 -1.42 11.02 -2.76
CA GLU A 59 -0.07 10.45 -2.73
C GLU A 59 0.95 11.40 -2.09
N GLN A 60 0.88 12.70 -2.38
CA GLN A 60 1.77 13.67 -1.74
C GLN A 60 1.46 13.83 -0.24
N LEU A 61 0.19 13.83 0.14
CA LEU A 61 -0.21 13.86 1.55
C LEU A 61 0.26 12.60 2.31
N PHE A 62 0.29 11.43 1.65
CA PHE A 62 0.89 10.23 2.22
C PHE A 62 2.41 10.35 2.44
N LYS A 63 3.13 11.06 1.57
CA LYS A 63 4.56 11.37 1.78
C LYS A 63 4.74 12.28 2.99
N MET A 64 3.88 13.28 3.14
CA MET A 64 3.89 14.22 4.27
C MET A 64 3.34 13.61 5.58
N ARG A 65 2.78 12.39 5.52
CA ARG A 65 2.05 11.73 6.63
C ARG A 65 0.84 12.53 7.13
N ASP A 66 0.29 13.41 6.30
CA ASP A 66 -0.94 14.16 6.58
C ASP A 66 -2.16 13.32 6.20
N PHE A 67 -2.47 12.34 7.05
CA PHE A 67 -3.54 11.37 6.80
C PHE A 67 -4.93 11.96 6.93
N ASP A 68 -5.10 13.05 7.69
CA ASP A 68 -6.40 13.68 7.87
C ASP A 68 -6.79 14.51 6.64
N SER A 69 -5.85 15.27 6.07
CA SER A 69 -6.08 15.89 4.76
C SER A 69 -6.28 14.82 3.68
N ALA A 70 -5.52 13.73 3.70
CA ALA A 70 -5.68 12.65 2.71
C ALA A 70 -7.08 12.03 2.76
N GLU A 71 -7.63 11.82 3.97
CA GLU A 71 -9.01 11.35 4.15
C GLU A 71 -10.02 12.33 3.56
N HIS A 72 -9.84 13.62 3.82
CA HIS A 72 -10.69 14.67 3.25
C HIS A 72 -10.68 14.64 1.71
N TYR A 73 -9.50 14.58 1.09
CA TYR A 73 -9.40 14.56 -0.38
C TYR A 73 -9.90 13.25 -1.00
N ILE A 74 -9.82 12.11 -0.30
CA ILE A 74 -10.46 10.87 -0.76
C ILE A 74 -11.98 11.03 -0.81
N GLN A 75 -12.59 11.55 0.26
CA GLN A 75 -14.04 11.78 0.30
C GLN A 75 -14.49 12.79 -0.78
N LEU A 76 -13.71 13.86 -0.97
CA LEU A 76 -13.99 14.85 -1.99
C LEU A 76 -13.89 14.25 -3.41
N ALA A 77 -12.87 13.42 -3.67
CA ALA A 77 -12.72 12.73 -4.95
C ALA A 77 -13.91 11.78 -5.22
N GLU A 78 -14.33 10.98 -4.24
CA GLU A 78 -15.51 10.11 -4.36
C GLU A 78 -16.77 10.90 -4.71
N GLN A 79 -16.96 12.07 -4.08
CA GLN A 79 -18.10 12.95 -4.33
C GLN A 79 -18.07 13.57 -5.72
N LYS A 80 -16.91 14.04 -6.18
CA LYS A 80 -16.77 14.85 -7.40
C LYS A 80 -16.58 14.03 -8.67
N THR A 81 -15.92 12.89 -8.55
CA THR A 81 -15.47 12.08 -9.70
C THR A 81 -16.18 10.73 -9.78
N GLY A 82 -16.87 10.33 -8.71
CA GLY A 82 -17.53 9.03 -8.62
C GLY A 82 -16.55 7.91 -8.28
N PHE A 83 -16.94 6.67 -8.61
CA PHE A 83 -16.14 5.50 -8.28
C PHE A 83 -14.92 5.36 -9.20
N HIS A 84 -13.74 5.21 -8.59
CA HIS A 84 -12.51 4.85 -9.27
C HIS A 84 -11.75 3.75 -8.53
N SER A 85 -11.32 2.74 -9.27
CA SER A 85 -10.65 1.58 -8.68
C SER A 85 -9.28 1.94 -8.07
N HIS A 86 -8.54 2.89 -8.64
CA HIS A 86 -7.30 3.40 -8.05
C HIS A 86 -7.55 4.16 -6.73
N LEU A 87 -8.64 4.92 -6.63
CA LEU A 87 -9.02 5.59 -5.39
C LEU A 87 -9.28 4.60 -4.26
N SER A 88 -9.80 3.41 -4.59
CA SER A 88 -10.00 2.33 -3.61
C SER A 88 -8.67 1.85 -3.02
N ILE A 89 -7.60 1.76 -3.83
CA ILE A 89 -6.24 1.45 -3.32
C ILE A 89 -5.73 2.55 -2.39
N LEU A 90 -5.88 3.83 -2.77
CA LEU A 90 -5.45 4.95 -1.93
C LEU A 90 -6.20 4.96 -0.59
N LYS A 91 -7.51 4.72 -0.62
CA LYS A 91 -8.36 4.58 0.57
C LYS A 91 -7.91 3.42 1.46
N ALA A 92 -7.58 2.27 0.86
CA ALA A 92 -7.08 1.11 1.58
C ALA A 92 -5.74 1.40 2.28
N ILE A 93 -4.82 2.06 1.59
CA ILE A 93 -3.52 2.48 2.14
C ILE A 93 -3.72 3.46 3.30
N LEU A 94 -4.57 4.48 3.14
CA LEU A 94 -4.89 5.44 4.19
C LEU A 94 -5.37 4.72 5.45
N TYR A 95 -6.40 3.88 5.33
CA TYR A 95 -7.00 3.24 6.48
C TYR A 95 -6.09 2.20 7.12
N SER A 96 -5.26 1.52 6.34
CA SER A 96 -4.20 0.65 6.86
C SER A 96 -3.21 1.45 7.71
N ARG A 97 -2.76 2.62 7.24
CA ARG A 97 -1.86 3.51 8.01
C ARG A 97 -2.51 4.10 9.26
N LYS A 98 -3.82 4.34 9.25
CA LYS A 98 -4.60 4.77 10.42
C LYS A 98 -4.97 3.62 11.37
N GLY A 99 -4.66 2.37 11.01
CA GLY A 99 -5.03 1.19 11.80
C GLY A 99 -6.53 0.87 11.81
N ILE A 100 -7.30 1.44 10.87
CA ILE A 100 -8.74 1.22 10.74
C ILE A 100 -8.96 0.00 9.83
N TRP A 101 -8.67 -1.18 10.37
CA TRP A 101 -8.51 -2.42 9.60
C TRP A 101 -9.73 -2.82 8.78
N LEU A 102 -10.95 -2.62 9.30
CA LEU A 102 -12.18 -2.96 8.59
C LEU A 102 -12.34 -2.15 7.30
N LYS A 103 -12.23 -0.82 7.40
CA LYS A 103 -12.30 0.07 6.23
C LYS A 103 -11.16 -0.19 5.24
N ALA A 104 -9.97 -0.52 5.75
CA ALA A 104 -8.82 -0.86 4.92
C ALA A 104 -9.06 -2.14 4.13
N TYR A 105 -9.55 -3.19 4.81
CA TYR A 105 -9.88 -4.48 4.21
C TYR A 105 -10.96 -4.35 3.15
N ASP A 106 -12.06 -3.64 3.44
CA ASP A 106 -13.16 -3.43 2.49
C ASP A 106 -12.66 -2.74 1.21
N ALA A 107 -11.83 -1.69 1.36
CA ALA A 107 -11.25 -0.98 0.24
C ALA A 107 -10.25 -1.85 -0.57
N TYR A 108 -9.43 -2.66 0.10
CA TYR A 108 -8.58 -3.63 -0.58
C TYR A 108 -9.37 -4.72 -1.29
N GLU A 109 -10.48 -5.20 -0.72
CA GLU A 109 -11.33 -6.21 -1.34
C GLU A 109 -11.99 -5.66 -2.62
N MET A 110 -12.46 -4.41 -2.57
CA MET A 110 -12.97 -3.70 -3.76
C MET A 110 -11.89 -3.56 -4.84
N ALA A 111 -10.66 -3.20 -4.44
CA ALA A 111 -9.55 -3.07 -5.38
C ALA A 111 -9.10 -4.42 -5.97
N ASP A 112 -9.09 -5.51 -5.17
CA ASP A 112 -8.78 -6.88 -5.61
C ASP A 112 -9.81 -7.37 -6.62
N LYS A 113 -11.11 -7.12 -6.37
CA LYS A 113 -12.21 -7.43 -7.30
C LYS A 113 -12.05 -6.71 -8.65
N ALA A 114 -11.46 -5.52 -8.64
CA ALA A 114 -11.16 -4.73 -9.83
C ALA A 114 -9.79 -5.05 -10.47
N ASN A 115 -9.06 -6.06 -9.96
CA ASN A 115 -7.69 -6.41 -10.36
C ASN A 115 -6.72 -5.20 -10.31
N GLN A 116 -6.85 -4.36 -9.29
CA GLN A 116 -6.02 -3.15 -9.10
C GLN A 116 -4.97 -3.27 -8.00
N ILE A 117 -4.83 -4.45 -7.38
CA ILE A 117 -3.67 -4.73 -6.53
C ILE A 117 -2.50 -5.01 -7.48
N ILE A 118 -1.65 -4.01 -7.70
CA ILE A 118 -0.62 -4.01 -8.74
C ILE A 118 0.77 -4.34 -8.21
N ASN A 119 1.00 -4.24 -6.90
CA ASN A 119 2.30 -4.53 -6.31
C ASN A 119 2.19 -5.38 -5.04
N VAL A 120 3.32 -5.98 -4.68
CA VAL A 120 3.40 -6.95 -3.58
C VAL A 120 3.17 -6.32 -2.21
N ASP A 121 3.54 -5.04 -2.02
CA ASP A 121 3.33 -4.33 -0.75
C ASP A 121 1.85 -4.09 -0.47
N GLN A 122 1.06 -3.80 -1.50
CA GLN A 122 -0.40 -3.68 -1.41
C GLN A 122 -1.04 -5.02 -1.04
N LEU A 123 -0.58 -6.11 -1.68
CA LEU A 123 -1.09 -7.46 -1.42
C LEU A 123 -0.73 -7.93 0.01
N TYR A 124 0.49 -7.65 0.46
CA TYR A 124 0.91 -7.88 1.84
C TYR A 124 0.06 -7.07 2.83
N SER A 125 -0.17 -5.78 2.56
CA SER A 125 -0.99 -4.92 3.41
C SER A 125 -2.44 -5.40 3.48
N PHE A 126 -2.98 -5.94 2.38
CA PHE A 126 -4.30 -6.56 2.38
C PHE A 126 -4.35 -7.81 3.26
N ALA A 127 -3.34 -8.69 3.14
CA ALA A 127 -3.20 -9.86 3.99
C ALA A 127 -3.11 -9.48 5.48
N TYR A 128 -2.33 -8.45 5.79
CA TYR A 128 -2.19 -7.92 7.14
C TYR A 128 -3.52 -7.37 7.69
N CYS A 129 -4.29 -6.64 6.88
CA CYS A 129 -5.62 -6.18 7.29
C CYS A 129 -6.56 -7.36 7.58
N ALA A 130 -6.56 -8.39 6.73
CA ALA A 130 -7.34 -9.61 6.95
C ALA A 130 -6.95 -10.30 8.27
N GLU A 131 -5.65 -10.38 8.56
CA GLU A 131 -5.14 -10.93 9.82
C GLU A 131 -5.61 -10.13 11.04
N LYS A 132 -5.55 -8.79 10.97
CA LYS A 132 -6.01 -7.92 12.07
C LYS A 132 -7.50 -8.02 12.35
N LEU A 133 -8.29 -8.46 11.37
CA LEU A 133 -9.70 -8.75 11.53
C LEU A 133 -9.99 -10.19 11.99
N GLY A 134 -8.96 -11.01 12.20
CA GLY A 134 -9.12 -12.42 12.57
C GLY A 134 -9.55 -13.32 11.40
N LEU A 135 -9.52 -12.82 10.16
CA LEU A 135 -9.83 -13.57 8.95
C LEU A 135 -8.62 -14.42 8.53
N PHE A 136 -8.18 -15.33 9.41
CA PHE A 136 -6.89 -16.00 9.29
C PHE A 136 -6.74 -16.82 8.00
N ASP A 137 -7.78 -17.52 7.54
CA ASP A 137 -7.72 -18.27 6.28
C ASP A 137 -7.53 -17.36 5.07
N LYS A 138 -8.22 -16.21 5.07
CA LYS A 138 -8.06 -15.20 4.02
C LYS A 138 -6.67 -14.57 4.06
N ALA A 139 -6.17 -14.24 5.25
CA ALA A 139 -4.83 -13.70 5.45
C ALA A 139 -3.77 -14.68 4.93
N ILE A 140 -3.85 -15.96 5.29
CA ILE A 140 -2.96 -17.02 4.82
C ILE A 140 -2.97 -17.10 3.28
N ALA A 141 -4.16 -17.13 2.66
CA ALA A 141 -4.27 -17.15 1.21
C ALA A 141 -3.63 -15.91 0.54
N LEU A 142 -3.83 -14.72 1.11
CA LEU A 142 -3.25 -13.48 0.60
C LEU A 142 -1.72 -13.41 0.81
N TYR A 143 -1.20 -13.90 1.93
CA TYR A 143 0.24 -14.03 2.16
C TYR A 143 0.88 -15.02 1.19
N TYR A 144 0.25 -16.17 0.91
CA TYR A 144 0.75 -17.07 -0.14
C TYR A 144 0.74 -16.42 -1.52
N ARG A 145 -0.30 -15.64 -1.87
CA ARG A 145 -0.29 -14.84 -3.10
C ARG A 145 0.86 -13.83 -3.10
N THR A 146 1.14 -13.17 -1.96
CA THR A 146 2.27 -12.24 -1.79
C THR A 146 3.61 -12.92 -2.11
N LEU A 147 3.85 -14.12 -1.55
CA LEU A 147 5.07 -14.89 -1.81
C LEU A 147 5.15 -15.47 -3.22
N LYS A 148 4.00 -15.71 -3.87
CA LYS A 148 3.98 -16.10 -5.28
C LYS A 148 4.48 -14.98 -6.18
N GLU A 149 4.05 -13.74 -5.93
CA GLU A 149 4.50 -12.56 -6.69
C GLU A 149 5.94 -12.15 -6.34
N ASN A 150 6.32 -12.24 -5.06
CA ASN A 150 7.69 -12.01 -4.62
C ASN A 150 8.15 -13.07 -3.61
N PRO A 151 8.85 -14.13 -4.08
CA PRO A 151 9.39 -15.17 -3.22
C PRO A 151 10.44 -14.69 -2.21
N TYR A 152 10.98 -13.47 -2.37
CA TYR A 152 12.03 -12.88 -1.54
C TYR A 152 11.49 -11.94 -0.44
N TYR A 153 10.16 -11.85 -0.28
CA TYR A 153 9.53 -10.94 0.67
C TYR A 153 9.62 -11.45 2.11
N ALA A 154 10.73 -11.12 2.80
CA ALA A 154 11.07 -11.69 4.11
C ALA A 154 9.97 -11.52 5.18
N SER A 155 9.37 -10.34 5.27
CA SER A 155 8.31 -10.05 6.25
C SER A 155 7.08 -10.95 6.07
N CYS A 156 6.76 -11.37 4.84
CA CYS A 156 5.62 -12.24 4.60
C CYS A 156 5.84 -13.66 5.13
N TYR A 157 7.07 -14.18 5.08
CA TYR A 157 7.37 -15.47 5.71
C TYR A 157 7.16 -15.41 7.23
N GLU A 158 7.55 -14.31 7.86
CA GLU A 158 7.39 -14.13 9.31
C GLU A 158 5.92 -14.20 9.73
N GLU A 159 5.06 -13.40 9.09
CA GLU A 159 3.63 -13.36 9.41
C GLU A 159 2.95 -14.70 9.12
N LEU A 160 3.27 -15.32 7.98
CA LEU A 160 2.64 -16.56 7.56
C LEU A 160 3.08 -17.76 8.42
N VAL A 161 4.37 -17.88 8.77
CA VAL A 161 4.85 -18.93 9.69
C VAL A 161 4.19 -18.76 11.06
N ARG A 162 4.10 -17.53 11.58
CA ARG A 162 3.45 -17.25 12.86
C ARG A 162 1.98 -17.71 12.86
N LEU A 163 1.24 -17.36 11.81
CA LEU A 163 -0.17 -17.76 11.67
C LEU A 163 -0.35 -19.27 11.55
N LEU A 164 0.50 -19.96 10.77
CA LEU A 164 0.43 -21.41 10.62
C LEU A 164 0.69 -22.13 11.95
N ILE A 165 1.68 -21.68 12.73
CA ILE A 165 1.94 -22.21 14.08
C ILE A 165 0.71 -21.98 14.97
N GLN A 166 0.14 -20.77 14.97
CA GLN A 166 -1.03 -20.45 15.78
C GLN A 166 -2.26 -21.31 15.42
N LYS A 167 -2.40 -21.71 14.16
CA LYS A 167 -3.45 -22.63 13.71
C LYS A 167 -3.15 -24.11 13.97
N GLY A 168 -1.96 -24.44 14.48
CA GLY A 168 -1.50 -25.83 14.65
C GLY A 168 -1.11 -26.51 13.33
N GLU A 169 -0.96 -25.77 12.23
CA GLU A 169 -0.55 -26.29 10.92
C GLU A 169 0.98 -26.43 10.84
N LEU A 170 1.54 -27.20 11.78
CA LEU A 170 2.98 -27.28 12.04
C LEU A 170 3.79 -27.83 10.85
N ASP A 171 3.23 -28.74 10.06
CA ASP A 171 3.90 -29.27 8.85
C ASP A 171 4.05 -28.19 7.78
N LYS A 172 3.00 -27.40 7.52
CA LYS A 172 3.06 -26.28 6.57
C LYS A 172 4.02 -25.18 7.03
N ALA A 173 4.08 -24.92 8.34
CA ALA A 173 5.03 -23.97 8.91
C ALA A 173 6.49 -24.41 8.66
N GLU A 174 6.78 -25.71 8.79
CA GLU A 174 8.11 -26.28 8.52
C GLU A 174 8.47 -26.18 7.04
N GLU A 175 7.55 -26.54 6.14
CA GLU A 175 7.74 -26.39 4.69
C GLU A 175 8.02 -24.94 4.31
N LEU A 176 7.27 -24.01 4.89
CA LEU A 176 7.45 -22.58 4.64
C LEU A 176 8.80 -22.07 5.16
N LEU A 177 9.25 -22.54 6.33
CA LEU A 177 10.59 -22.22 6.85
C LEU A 177 11.72 -22.81 5.98
N LYS A 178 11.52 -23.98 5.37
CA LYS A 178 12.46 -24.53 4.38
C LYS A 178 12.50 -23.65 3.13
N MET A 179 11.34 -23.25 2.61
CA MET A 179 11.25 -22.32 1.49
C MET A 179 11.96 -21.00 1.79
N ALA A 180 11.72 -20.39 2.96
CA ALA A 180 12.39 -19.17 3.40
C ALA A 180 13.92 -19.28 3.36
N ARG A 181 14.51 -20.42 3.76
CA ARG A 181 15.97 -20.63 3.70
C ARG A 181 16.52 -20.70 2.28
N THR A 182 15.72 -21.17 1.32
CA THR A 182 16.13 -21.24 -0.08
C THR A 182 15.99 -19.91 -0.81
N LYS A 183 15.04 -19.06 -0.39
CA LYS A 183 14.74 -17.79 -1.05
C LYS A 183 15.46 -16.61 -0.42
N LEU A 184 15.62 -16.59 0.90
CA LEU A 184 16.23 -15.47 1.62
C LEU A 184 17.73 -15.70 1.80
N SER A 185 18.52 -14.62 1.67
CA SER A 185 19.97 -14.66 1.91
C SER A 185 20.33 -15.05 3.35
N SER A 186 19.48 -14.67 4.30
CA SER A 186 19.56 -15.13 5.69
C SER A 186 18.18 -15.08 6.34
N LEU A 187 17.93 -15.99 7.29
CA LEU A 187 16.74 -15.89 8.14
C LEU A 187 16.92 -14.74 9.14
N ASN A 188 15.93 -13.85 9.19
CA ASN A 188 15.87 -12.81 10.21
C ASN A 188 15.73 -13.43 11.63
N PRO A 189 16.02 -12.68 12.71
CA PRO A 189 15.92 -13.20 14.08
C PRO A 189 14.55 -13.78 14.42
N MET A 190 13.47 -13.18 13.91
CA MET A 190 12.11 -13.65 14.20
C MET A 190 11.83 -15.01 13.58
N LEU A 191 12.21 -15.24 12.33
CA LEU A 191 12.09 -16.54 11.67
C LEU A 191 12.92 -17.63 12.37
N LYS A 192 14.09 -17.28 12.92
CA LYS A 192 14.88 -18.20 13.76
C LYS A 192 14.14 -18.55 15.06
N LEU A 193 13.50 -17.57 15.70
CA LEU A 193 12.70 -17.77 16.90
C LEU A 193 11.47 -18.64 16.63
N LEU A 194 10.72 -18.35 15.57
CA LEU A 194 9.55 -19.11 15.14
C LEU A 194 9.91 -20.56 14.82
N ARG A 195 11.07 -20.79 14.17
CA ARG A 195 11.59 -22.15 13.97
C ARG A 195 11.85 -22.88 15.29
N SER A 196 12.49 -22.23 16.26
CA SER A 196 12.74 -22.82 17.58
C SER A 196 11.43 -23.18 18.30
N ARG A 197 10.43 -22.29 18.22
CA ARG A 197 9.08 -22.53 18.74
C ARG A 197 8.43 -23.74 18.09
N LEU A 198 8.46 -23.83 16.76
CA LEU A 198 7.91 -24.96 16.00
C LEU A 198 8.53 -26.30 16.43
N THR A 199 9.85 -26.36 16.62
CA THR A 199 10.52 -27.58 17.08
C THR A 199 10.05 -28.01 18.47
N LYS A 200 9.84 -27.05 19.39
CA LYS A 200 9.32 -27.35 20.73
C LYS A 200 7.88 -27.88 20.68
N GLU A 201 7.00 -27.24 19.91
CA GLU A 201 5.60 -27.66 19.80
C GLU A 201 5.47 -29.07 19.20
N ARG A 202 6.30 -29.43 18.22
CA ARG A 202 6.34 -30.79 17.65
C ARG A 202 6.93 -31.86 18.57
N GLY A 203 7.81 -31.47 19.49
CA GLY A 203 8.38 -32.40 20.48
C GLY A 203 7.43 -32.70 21.64
N LEU A 204 6.33 -31.93 21.76
CA LEU A 204 5.30 -32.08 22.79
C LEU A 204 4.06 -32.82 22.28
N SER A 205 3.95 -33.06 20.97
CA SER A 205 2.87 -33.80 20.29
C SER A 205 3.27 -35.25 20.03
#